data_AF-A0A7C1NS28-F1
#
_entry.id   AF-A0A7C1NS28-F1
#
_cell.length_a   1.000
_cell.length_b   1.000
_cell.length_c   1.000
_cell.angle_alpha   90.00
_cell.angle_beta   90.00
_cell.angle_gamma   90.00
#
_symmetry.space_group_name_H-M   'P 1'
#
loop_
_entity.id
_entity.type
_entity.pdbx_description
1 polymer ?
#
loop_
_entity_poly.entity_id
_entity_poly.type
_entity_poly.pdbx_seq_one_letter_code
_entity_poly.pdbx_strand_id
1 'polypeptide(L)'
;TGDHPVTALSIAREATIADSEHDIVTGPELKKAANDAAVDQLTAEARVFARVEPQQKLDIVESLKRNGHFVAVSGDGANDAPALRAAHVGVAMGKQGTDVARETADLVITDDNFASIVAGIEEGRVAYANVRKVIFLLISTGAAEIVLFTLALMTNMPLPLLAVQLLWLNLVTNGIQDVALAFEPGEGNELKHPPRDPQEPIFNRIMVERVIVSALVMGVMAFVIFRALLDLGIDIDEARNSTLLLMVLFENVHVFNCRSETRSAFRHNLLRNPLLLFGTLTAQAIHIGAMYTPWLKDVLAVQPVSAEHWLELLALALSLLAVMELHKWFWRRFVLASGVTKMERE
;
A
#
# COMPACT_ATOMS: atom_id res chain seq x y z
N THR A 1 5.65 3.42 -34.20
CA THR A 1 4.65 3.58 -35.27
C THR A 1 5.17 2.99 -36.59
N GLY A 2 4.26 2.59 -37.49
CA GLY A 2 4.61 2.21 -38.87
C GLY A 2 4.88 3.40 -39.80
N ASP A 3 4.62 4.63 -39.33
CA ASP A 3 4.78 5.86 -40.11
C ASP A 3 6.22 6.16 -40.50
N HIS A 4 6.37 7.09 -41.46
CA HIS A 4 7.66 7.60 -41.89
C HIS A 4 8.36 8.37 -40.74
N PRO A 5 9.69 8.23 -40.56
CA PRO A 5 10.44 8.87 -39.46
C PRO A 5 10.20 10.38 -39.32
N VAL A 6 10.15 11.10 -40.44
CA VAL A 6 9.89 12.55 -40.45
C VAL A 6 8.51 12.90 -39.87
N THR A 7 7.47 12.16 -40.23
CA THR A 7 6.11 12.36 -39.71
C THR A 7 6.05 11.99 -38.24
N ALA A 8 6.65 10.87 -37.85
CA ALA A 8 6.72 10.41 -36.47
C ALA A 8 7.42 11.45 -35.57
N LEU A 9 8.53 12.04 -36.03
CA LEU A 9 9.22 13.11 -35.31
C LEU A 9 8.38 14.37 -35.16
N SER A 10 7.68 14.78 -36.22
CA SER A 10 6.82 15.97 -36.19
C SER A 10 5.74 15.83 -35.12
N ILE A 11 5.04 14.68 -35.11
CA ILE A 11 4.01 14.38 -34.11
C ILE A 11 4.64 14.27 -32.71
N ALA A 12 5.79 13.61 -32.58
CA ALA A 12 6.48 13.46 -31.30
C ALA A 12 6.92 14.81 -30.69
N ARG A 13 7.33 15.78 -31.52
CA ARG A 13 7.65 17.15 -31.08
C ARG A 13 6.41 17.88 -30.57
N GLU A 14 5.30 17.79 -31.30
CA GLU A 14 4.01 18.37 -30.88
C GLU A 14 3.53 17.74 -29.55
N ALA A 15 3.77 16.44 -29.37
CA ALA A 15 3.47 15.71 -28.15
C ALA A 15 4.53 15.84 -27.04
N THR A 16 5.60 16.61 -27.26
CA THR A 16 6.71 16.81 -26.30
C THR A 16 7.45 15.52 -25.87
N ILE A 17 7.50 14.53 -26.77
CA ILE A 17 8.14 13.22 -26.54
C ILE A 17 9.61 13.21 -26.99
N ALA A 18 9.94 13.91 -28.07
CA ALA A 18 11.27 13.95 -28.68
C ALA A 18 11.54 15.30 -29.34
N ASP A 19 12.81 15.72 -29.36
CA ASP A 19 13.21 17.04 -29.86
C ASP A 19 14.10 16.92 -31.11
N SER A 20 14.90 15.87 -31.22
CA SER A 20 15.94 15.73 -32.23
C SER A 20 15.79 14.44 -33.04
N GLU A 21 16.47 14.37 -34.19
CA GLU A 21 16.54 13.14 -34.99
C GLU A 21 17.30 12.03 -34.25
N HIS A 22 18.16 12.37 -33.28
CA HIS A 22 18.88 11.39 -32.46
C HIS A 22 17.95 10.60 -31.52
N ASP A 23 16.75 11.11 -31.26
CA ASP A 23 15.75 10.41 -30.43
C ASP A 23 14.99 9.33 -31.21
N ILE A 24 15.27 9.16 -32.51
CA ILE A 24 14.55 8.26 -33.40
C ILE A 24 15.41 7.04 -33.73
N VAL A 25 14.80 5.87 -33.61
CA VAL A 25 15.32 4.62 -34.18
C VAL A 25 14.31 4.06 -35.17
N THR A 26 14.80 3.58 -36.31
CA THR A 26 13.96 3.05 -37.39
C THR A 26 13.92 1.52 -37.39
N GLY A 27 12.84 0.94 -37.93
CA GLY A 27 12.74 -0.51 -38.13
C GLY A 27 13.95 -1.13 -38.84
N PRO A 28 14.50 -0.54 -39.92
CA PRO A 28 15.73 -1.03 -40.55
C PRO A 28 16.97 -1.02 -39.64
N GLU A 29 17.08 -0.07 -38.71
CA GLU A 29 18.17 -0.03 -37.73
C GLU A 29 18.00 -1.12 -36.67
N LEU A 30 16.78 -1.33 -36.16
CA LEU A 30 16.47 -2.45 -35.27
C LEU A 30 16.77 -3.79 -35.94
N LYS A 31 16.46 -3.96 -37.22
CA LYS A 31 16.76 -5.19 -37.97
C LYS A 31 18.25 -5.43 -38.18
N LYS A 32 19.08 -4.37 -38.19
CA LYS A 32 20.54 -4.47 -38.29
C LYS A 32 21.18 -4.82 -36.94
N ALA A 33 20.48 -4.62 -35.82
CA ALA A 33 20.96 -5.04 -34.52
C ALA A 33 21.14 -6.57 -34.54
N ALA A 34 22.37 -7.03 -34.36
CA ALA A 34 22.74 -8.43 -34.57
C ALA A 34 22.29 -9.36 -33.42
N ASN A 35 21.96 -8.79 -32.26
CA ASN A 35 21.57 -9.50 -31.05
C ASN A 35 20.74 -8.60 -30.10
N ASP A 36 20.19 -9.22 -29.06
CA ASP A 36 19.38 -8.54 -28.04
C ASP A 36 20.13 -7.37 -27.38
N ALA A 37 21.42 -7.51 -27.10
CA ALA A 37 22.23 -6.44 -26.49
C ALA A 37 22.31 -5.18 -27.36
N ALA A 38 22.40 -5.33 -28.69
CA ALA A 38 22.39 -4.20 -29.61
C ALA A 38 21.00 -3.55 -29.70
N VAL A 39 19.92 -4.34 -29.60
CA VAL A 39 18.55 -3.80 -29.50
C VAL A 39 18.38 -3.03 -28.19
N ASP A 40 18.88 -3.58 -27.08
CA ASP A 40 18.82 -2.97 -25.74
C ASP A 40 19.53 -1.63 -25.66
N GLN A 41 20.67 -1.47 -26.35
CA GLN A 41 21.35 -0.20 -26.46
C GLN A 41 20.53 0.83 -27.24
N LEU A 42 19.91 0.42 -28.36
CA LEU A 42 19.07 1.31 -29.16
C LEU A 42 17.82 1.75 -28.39
N THR A 43 17.18 0.84 -27.65
CA THR A 43 15.95 1.16 -26.89
C THR A 43 16.22 1.96 -25.62
N ALA A 44 17.43 1.92 -25.08
CA ALA A 44 17.81 2.71 -23.91
C ALA A 44 17.88 4.23 -24.21
N GLU A 45 18.25 4.60 -25.43
CA GLU A 45 18.43 6.00 -25.84
C GLU A 45 17.24 6.53 -26.65
N ALA A 46 16.59 5.68 -27.43
CA ALA A 46 15.52 6.08 -28.33
C ALA A 46 14.20 6.40 -27.62
N ARG A 47 13.49 7.41 -28.12
CA ARG A 47 12.17 7.83 -27.63
C ARG A 47 11.07 7.55 -28.65
N VAL A 48 11.44 7.51 -29.94
CA VAL A 48 10.51 7.30 -31.05
C VAL A 48 11.00 6.16 -31.94
N PHE A 49 10.14 5.17 -32.15
CA PHE A 49 10.40 4.09 -33.10
C PHE A 49 9.51 4.23 -34.34
N ALA A 50 10.12 4.40 -35.51
CA ALA A 50 9.42 4.66 -36.78
C ALA A 50 9.65 3.55 -37.82
N ARG A 51 8.71 3.39 -38.76
CA ARG A 51 8.75 2.31 -39.76
C ARG A 51 8.90 0.91 -39.15
N VAL A 52 8.36 0.68 -37.95
CA VAL A 52 8.49 -0.61 -37.25
C VAL A 52 7.44 -1.63 -37.72
N GLU A 53 7.89 -2.86 -37.93
CA GLU A 53 7.03 -4.01 -38.23
C GLU A 53 6.39 -4.56 -36.94
N PRO A 54 5.28 -5.32 -37.02
CA PRO A 54 4.61 -5.90 -35.83
C PRO A 54 5.55 -6.70 -34.91
N GLN A 55 6.42 -7.53 -35.48
CA GLN A 55 7.41 -8.29 -34.71
C GLN A 55 8.40 -7.38 -33.98
N GLN A 56 8.82 -6.28 -34.62
CA GLN A 56 9.76 -5.33 -34.01
C GLN A 56 9.14 -4.59 -32.83
N LYS A 57 7.82 -4.38 -32.81
CA LYS A 57 7.13 -3.84 -31.63
C LYS A 57 7.26 -4.78 -30.43
N LEU A 58 7.15 -6.09 -30.65
CA LEU A 58 7.38 -7.09 -29.62
C LEU A 58 8.84 -7.05 -29.14
N ASP A 59 9.81 -7.02 -30.07
CA ASP A 59 11.23 -6.98 -29.74
C ASP A 59 11.60 -5.74 -28.89
N ILE A 60 11.00 -4.57 -29.19
CA ILE A 60 11.15 -3.34 -28.38
C ILE A 60 10.62 -3.55 -26.96
N VAL A 61 9.44 -4.17 -26.82
CA VAL A 61 8.84 -4.41 -25.50
C VAL A 61 9.72 -5.34 -24.67
N GLU A 62 10.20 -6.44 -25.25
CA GLU A 62 11.09 -7.37 -24.55
C GLU A 62 12.42 -6.70 -24.16
N SER A 63 12.94 -5.86 -25.05
CA SER A 63 14.15 -5.07 -24.81
C SER A 63 13.99 -4.08 -23.64
N LEU A 64 12.91 -3.31 -23.61
CA LEU A 64 12.62 -2.40 -22.49
C LEU A 64 12.44 -3.16 -21.16
N LYS A 65 11.87 -4.37 -21.19
CA LYS A 65 11.78 -5.25 -20.01
C LYS A 65 13.15 -5.73 -19.55
N ARG A 66 14.04 -6.11 -20.46
CA ARG A 66 15.44 -6.47 -20.14
C ARG A 66 16.23 -5.31 -19.56
N ASN A 67 15.95 -4.09 -20.00
CA ASN A 67 16.48 -2.85 -19.42
C ASN A 67 15.89 -2.50 -18.04
N GLY A 68 15.04 -3.36 -17.47
CA GLY A 68 14.50 -3.21 -16.11
C GLY A 68 13.26 -2.33 -16.01
N HIS A 69 12.67 -1.90 -17.13
CA HIS A 69 11.48 -1.06 -17.11
C HIS A 69 10.19 -1.87 -16.93
N PHE A 70 9.23 -1.28 -16.22
CA PHE A 70 7.85 -1.78 -16.17
C PHE A 70 7.06 -1.22 -17.35
N VAL A 71 7.01 -1.99 -18.44
CA VAL A 71 6.43 -1.56 -19.73
C VAL A 71 4.90 -1.72 -19.79
N ALA A 72 4.22 -0.63 -20.15
CA ALA A 72 2.83 -0.66 -20.62
C ALA A 72 2.78 -0.31 -22.11
N VAL A 73 1.95 -1.01 -22.89
CA VAL A 73 1.80 -0.79 -24.33
C VAL A 73 0.36 -0.39 -24.62
N SER A 74 0.17 0.68 -25.39
CA SER A 74 -1.13 1.07 -25.92
C SER A 74 -1.21 0.74 -27.40
N GLY A 75 -2.31 0.12 -27.85
CA GLY A 75 -2.52 -0.25 -29.25
C GLY A 75 -3.98 -0.37 -29.62
N ASP A 76 -4.29 -0.22 -30.90
CA ASP A 76 -5.64 -0.28 -31.46
C ASP A 76 -5.78 -1.38 -32.53
N GLY A 77 -4.69 -1.74 -33.20
CA GLY A 77 -4.70 -2.73 -34.26
C GLY A 77 -4.39 -4.16 -33.83
N ALA A 78 -4.80 -5.14 -34.64
CA ALA A 78 -4.36 -6.54 -34.52
C ALA A 78 -2.83 -6.68 -34.65
N ASN A 79 -2.18 -5.73 -35.32
CA ASN A 79 -0.73 -5.64 -35.43
C ASN A 79 -0.02 -5.34 -34.11
N ASP A 80 -0.73 -4.81 -33.12
CA ASP A 80 -0.21 -4.52 -31.78
C ASP A 80 -0.42 -5.67 -30.80
N ALA A 81 -1.23 -6.68 -31.16
CA ALA A 81 -1.58 -7.78 -30.27
C ALA A 81 -0.36 -8.52 -29.69
N PRO A 82 0.71 -8.86 -30.46
CA PRO A 82 1.90 -9.49 -29.88
C PRO A 82 2.57 -8.60 -28.82
N ALA A 83 2.68 -7.29 -29.08
CA ALA A 83 3.30 -6.33 -28.16
C ALA A 83 2.44 -6.07 -26.92
N LEU A 84 1.11 -5.96 -27.10
CA LEU A 84 0.14 -5.83 -26.01
C LEU A 84 0.24 -7.01 -25.05
N ARG A 85 0.32 -8.23 -25.57
CA ARG A 85 0.40 -9.45 -24.76
C ARG A 85 1.74 -9.61 -24.03
N ALA A 86 2.83 -9.10 -24.61
CA ALA A 86 4.16 -9.23 -24.03
C ALA A 86 4.49 -8.15 -23.00
N ALA A 87 3.78 -7.03 -23.04
CA ALA A 87 3.89 -5.96 -22.05
C ALA A 87 3.54 -6.46 -20.65
N HIS A 88 3.93 -5.71 -19.61
CA HIS A 88 3.39 -5.99 -18.28
C HIS A 88 1.94 -5.57 -18.15
N VAL A 89 1.53 -4.56 -18.93
CA VAL A 89 0.14 -4.11 -19.06
C VAL A 89 -0.13 -3.73 -20.52
N GLY A 90 -0.96 -4.50 -21.20
CA GLY A 90 -1.53 -4.16 -22.50
C GLY A 90 -2.76 -3.27 -22.34
N VAL A 91 -2.84 -2.18 -23.11
CA VAL A 91 -3.94 -1.22 -23.08
C VAL A 91 -4.53 -1.06 -24.48
N ALA A 92 -5.81 -1.37 -24.65
CA ALA A 92 -6.51 -1.24 -25.93
C ALA A 92 -7.46 -0.05 -25.95
N MET A 93 -7.62 0.56 -27.14
CA MET A 93 -8.64 1.58 -27.38
C MET A 93 -10.03 0.93 -27.48
N GLY A 94 -11.02 1.48 -26.78
CA GLY A 94 -12.35 0.91 -26.66
C GLY A 94 -13.20 1.11 -27.90
N LYS A 95 -13.21 2.30 -28.51
CA LYS A 95 -14.06 2.61 -29.67
C LYS A 95 -13.33 2.33 -31.00
N GLN A 96 -12.11 2.82 -31.13
CA GLN A 96 -11.30 2.69 -32.36
C GLN A 96 -10.52 1.38 -32.43
N GLY A 97 -10.33 0.69 -31.30
CA GLY A 97 -9.62 -0.58 -31.28
C GLY A 97 -10.34 -1.69 -32.03
N THR A 98 -9.56 -2.59 -32.61
CA THR A 98 -10.04 -3.85 -33.16
C THR A 98 -10.45 -4.82 -32.05
N ASP A 99 -11.34 -5.77 -32.34
CA ASP A 99 -11.73 -6.82 -31.38
C ASP A 99 -10.50 -7.60 -30.89
N VAL A 100 -9.58 -7.90 -31.80
CA VAL A 100 -8.31 -8.59 -31.49
C VAL A 100 -7.48 -7.81 -30.47
N ALA A 101 -7.36 -6.48 -30.61
CA ALA A 101 -6.63 -5.67 -29.65
C ALA A 101 -7.31 -5.65 -28.27
N ARG A 102 -8.65 -5.50 -28.24
CA ARG A 102 -9.43 -5.52 -26.98
C ARG A 102 -9.36 -6.86 -26.25
N GLU A 103 -9.42 -7.97 -26.97
CA GLU A 103 -9.31 -9.32 -26.37
C GLU A 103 -7.88 -9.63 -25.88
N THR A 104 -6.87 -8.96 -26.44
CA THR A 104 -5.46 -9.21 -26.08
C THR A 104 -4.97 -8.33 -24.92
N ALA A 105 -5.57 -7.16 -24.71
CA ALA A 105 -5.16 -6.21 -23.70
C ALA A 105 -5.68 -6.56 -22.29
N ASP A 106 -4.92 -6.17 -21.26
CA ASP A 106 -5.32 -6.30 -19.85
C ASP A 106 -6.33 -5.21 -19.45
N LEU A 107 -6.26 -4.05 -20.11
CA LEU A 107 -7.13 -2.90 -19.87
C LEU A 107 -7.69 -2.36 -21.18
N VAL A 108 -8.94 -1.87 -21.14
CA VAL A 108 -9.61 -1.23 -22.29
C VAL A 108 -10.03 0.18 -21.92
N ILE A 109 -9.57 1.17 -22.69
CA ILE A 109 -9.95 2.57 -22.53
C ILE A 109 -11.27 2.83 -23.23
N THR A 110 -12.37 2.91 -22.49
CA THR A 110 -13.72 3.00 -23.06
C THR A 110 -14.02 4.31 -23.80
N ASP A 111 -13.27 5.38 -23.51
CA ASP A 111 -13.50 6.71 -24.08
C ASP A 111 -12.52 7.10 -25.19
N ASP A 112 -11.51 6.28 -25.47
CA ASP A 112 -10.39 6.53 -26.39
C ASP A 112 -9.54 7.76 -26.05
N ASN A 113 -9.48 8.13 -24.76
CA ASN A 113 -8.69 9.26 -24.30
C ASN A 113 -7.39 8.80 -23.61
N PHE A 114 -6.24 9.24 -24.11
CA PHE A 114 -4.94 8.97 -23.48
C PHE A 114 -4.85 9.51 -22.04
N ALA A 115 -5.59 10.57 -21.70
CA ALA A 115 -5.63 11.08 -20.33
C ALA A 115 -6.20 10.05 -19.33
N SER A 116 -7.05 9.12 -19.78
CA SER A 116 -7.58 8.02 -18.97
C SER A 116 -6.48 7.05 -18.53
N ILE A 117 -5.40 6.89 -19.30
CA ILE A 117 -4.22 6.11 -18.88
C ILE A 117 -3.53 6.79 -17.71
N VAL A 118 -3.35 8.12 -17.77
CA VAL A 118 -2.71 8.89 -16.69
C VAL A 118 -3.53 8.81 -15.41
N ALA A 119 -4.85 8.95 -15.50
CA ALA A 119 -5.76 8.76 -14.37
C ALA A 119 -5.66 7.33 -13.81
N GLY A 120 -5.61 6.31 -14.67
CA GLY A 120 -5.42 4.92 -14.25
C GLY A 120 -4.09 4.68 -13.53
N ILE A 121 -3.00 5.32 -13.96
CA ILE A 121 -1.70 5.28 -13.28
C ILE A 121 -1.80 5.93 -11.90
N GLU A 122 -2.48 7.07 -11.77
CA GLU A 122 -2.70 7.73 -10.49
C GLU A 122 -3.48 6.81 -9.53
N GLU A 123 -4.61 6.26 -9.96
CA GLU A 123 -5.42 5.34 -9.17
C GLU A 123 -4.66 4.06 -8.78
N GLY A 124 -3.85 3.51 -9.69
CA GLY A 124 -2.98 2.37 -9.39
C GLY A 124 -1.96 2.68 -8.28
N ARG A 125 -1.40 3.89 -8.26
CA ARG A 125 -0.50 4.35 -7.19
C ARG A 125 -1.25 4.53 -5.87
N VAL A 126 -2.47 5.07 -5.89
CA VAL A 126 -3.33 5.18 -4.69
C VAL A 126 -3.66 3.79 -4.14
N ALA A 127 -4.10 2.87 -4.99
CA ALA A 127 -4.46 1.52 -4.60
C ALA A 127 -3.28 0.78 -3.96
N TYR A 128 -2.09 0.85 -4.57
CA TYR A 128 -0.88 0.24 -3.99
C TYR A 128 -0.52 0.86 -2.63
N ALA A 129 -0.60 2.18 -2.50
CA ALA A 129 -0.37 2.86 -1.22
C ALA A 129 -1.37 2.39 -0.17
N ASN A 130 -2.64 2.21 -0.52
CA ASN A 130 -3.67 1.72 0.41
C ASN A 130 -3.43 0.28 0.84
N VAL A 131 -3.01 -0.61 -0.07
CA VAL A 131 -2.60 -1.98 0.28
C VAL A 131 -1.46 -1.95 1.31
N ARG A 132 -0.46 -1.08 1.13
CA ARG A 132 0.62 -0.92 2.12
C ARG A 132 0.12 -0.45 3.49
N LYS A 133 -0.84 0.49 3.53
CA LYS A 133 -1.46 0.96 4.79
C LYS A 133 -2.20 -0.17 5.50
N VAL A 134 -2.92 -1.02 4.76
CA VAL A 134 -3.60 -2.21 5.28
C VAL A 134 -2.61 -3.23 5.84
N ILE A 135 -1.55 -3.53 5.07
CA ILE A 135 -0.47 -4.43 5.55
C ILE A 135 0.16 -3.86 6.81
N PHE A 136 0.41 -2.55 6.86
CA PHE A 136 0.98 -1.91 8.04
C PHE A 136 0.09 -2.07 9.28
N LEU A 137 -1.23 -1.90 9.14
CA LEU A 137 -2.20 -2.14 10.23
C LEU A 137 -2.15 -3.59 10.71
N LEU A 138 -2.43 -4.54 9.82
CA LEU A 138 -2.61 -5.96 10.17
C LEU A 138 -1.34 -6.60 10.73
N ILE A 139 -0.18 -6.26 10.17
CA ILE A 139 1.09 -6.83 10.63
C ILE A 139 1.51 -6.21 11.97
N SER A 140 1.25 -4.92 12.20
CA SER A 140 1.57 -4.28 13.48
C SER A 140 0.73 -4.82 14.62
N THR A 141 -0.57 -5.01 14.41
CA THR A 141 -1.49 -5.52 15.43
C THR A 141 -1.20 -6.99 15.72
N GLY A 142 -1.03 -7.83 14.68
CA GLY A 142 -0.62 -9.22 14.84
C GLY A 142 0.75 -9.37 15.52
N ALA A 143 1.73 -8.52 15.18
CA ALA A 143 3.03 -8.53 15.85
C ALA A 143 2.92 -8.10 17.32
N ALA A 144 2.05 -7.15 17.66
CA ALA A 144 1.78 -6.77 19.06
C ALA A 144 1.20 -7.93 19.88
N GLU A 145 0.28 -8.71 19.30
CA GLU A 145 -0.24 -9.93 19.93
C GLU A 145 0.89 -10.94 20.17
N ILE A 146 1.77 -11.17 19.19
CA ILE A 146 2.93 -12.07 19.36
C ILE A 146 3.83 -11.59 20.50
N VAL A 147 4.10 -10.28 20.58
CA VAL A 147 4.90 -9.69 21.67
C VAL A 147 4.23 -9.92 23.03
N LEU A 148 2.93 -9.63 23.14
CA LEU A 148 2.14 -9.82 24.36
C LEU A 148 2.21 -11.27 24.86
N PHE A 149 1.94 -12.23 23.97
CA PHE A 149 1.97 -13.66 24.32
C PHE A 149 3.37 -14.15 24.65
N THR A 150 4.37 -13.70 23.89
CA THR A 150 5.77 -14.08 24.13
C THR A 150 6.21 -13.62 25.51
N LEU A 151 5.92 -12.37 25.90
CA LEU A 151 6.25 -11.85 27.22
C LEU A 151 5.50 -12.58 28.34
N ALA A 152 4.22 -12.88 28.14
CA ALA A 152 3.43 -13.66 29.10
C ALA A 152 4.02 -15.06 29.32
N LEU A 153 4.36 -15.78 28.24
CA LEU A 153 4.96 -17.11 28.32
C LEU A 153 6.36 -17.09 28.94
N MET A 154 7.21 -16.13 28.57
CA MET A 154 8.55 -15.97 29.14
C MET A 154 8.53 -15.66 30.64
N THR A 155 7.46 -15.02 31.12
CA THR A 155 7.27 -14.70 32.54
C THR A 155 6.38 -15.70 33.28
N ASN A 156 6.02 -16.81 32.63
CA ASN A 156 5.19 -17.87 33.18
C ASN A 156 3.82 -17.38 33.70
N MET A 157 3.23 -16.42 32.99
CA MET A 157 1.90 -15.88 33.28
C MET A 157 0.79 -16.68 32.59
N PRO A 158 -0.46 -16.61 33.10
CA PRO A 158 -1.60 -17.13 32.36
C PRO A 158 -1.75 -16.44 31.00
N LEU A 159 -2.44 -17.10 30.06
CA LEU A 159 -2.68 -16.52 28.73
C LEU A 159 -3.45 -15.19 28.85
N PRO A 160 -2.91 -14.10 28.27
CA PRO A 160 -3.46 -12.75 28.43
C PRO A 160 -4.75 -12.51 27.65
N LEU A 161 -5.02 -13.34 26.63
CA LEU A 161 -6.25 -13.33 25.85
C LEU A 161 -6.65 -14.76 25.50
N LEU A 162 -7.96 -14.98 25.33
CA LEU A 162 -8.51 -16.25 24.82
C LEU A 162 -8.45 -16.31 23.29
N ALA A 163 -8.45 -17.52 22.73
CA ALA A 163 -8.47 -17.71 21.27
C ALA A 163 -9.65 -17.00 20.59
N VAL A 164 -10.83 -17.03 21.22
CA VAL A 164 -12.03 -16.33 20.72
C VAL A 164 -11.90 -14.81 20.76
N GLN A 165 -11.14 -14.27 21.72
CA GLN A 165 -10.87 -12.83 21.84
C GLN A 165 -9.87 -12.38 20.76
N LEU A 166 -8.88 -13.22 20.42
CA LEU A 166 -7.98 -12.98 19.28
C LEU A 166 -8.71 -13.04 17.94
N LEU A 167 -9.64 -13.99 17.78
CA LEU A 167 -10.50 -14.04 16.60
C LEU A 167 -11.37 -12.79 16.50
N TRP A 168 -11.87 -12.28 17.63
CA TRP A 168 -12.63 -11.04 17.67
C TRP A 168 -11.81 -9.82 17.24
N LEU A 169 -10.58 -9.68 17.75
CA LEU A 169 -9.65 -8.62 17.36
C LEU A 169 -9.35 -8.66 15.85
N ASN A 170 -8.99 -9.84 15.35
CA ASN A 170 -8.57 -9.97 13.96
C ASN A 170 -9.71 -9.91 12.95
N LEU A 171 -10.91 -10.39 13.28
CA LEU A 171 -12.03 -10.48 12.33
C LEU A 171 -13.00 -9.31 12.42
N VAL A 172 -13.33 -8.85 13.63
CA VAL A 172 -14.39 -7.86 13.83
C VAL A 172 -13.83 -6.46 13.92
N THR A 173 -12.83 -6.22 14.78
CA THR A 173 -12.28 -4.87 14.93
C THR A 173 -11.37 -4.54 13.76
N ASN A 174 -10.35 -5.35 13.49
CA ASN A 174 -9.46 -5.12 12.34
C ASN A 174 -10.19 -5.26 10.99
N GLY A 175 -11.10 -6.23 10.84
CA GLY A 175 -11.80 -6.48 9.58
C GLY A 175 -12.75 -5.37 9.09
N ILE A 176 -13.20 -4.48 9.97
CA ILE A 176 -13.93 -3.26 9.55
C ILE A 176 -12.94 -2.18 9.12
N GLN A 177 -11.82 -2.07 9.84
CA GLN A 177 -10.83 -1.01 9.67
C GLN A 177 -9.95 -1.20 8.43
N ASP A 178 -9.54 -2.42 8.12
CA ASP A 178 -8.71 -2.74 6.96
C ASP A 178 -9.45 -2.48 5.64
N VAL A 179 -10.72 -2.88 5.55
CA VAL A 179 -11.61 -2.55 4.43
C VAL A 179 -11.73 -1.05 4.30
N ALA A 180 -11.96 -0.34 5.40
CA ALA A 180 -12.11 1.11 5.35
C ALA A 180 -10.81 1.84 4.94
N LEU A 181 -9.66 1.29 5.30
CA LEU A 181 -8.34 1.82 4.96
C LEU A 181 -7.97 1.54 3.50
N ALA A 182 -8.50 0.47 2.90
CA ALA A 182 -8.36 0.18 1.47
C ALA A 182 -8.96 1.28 0.58
N PHE A 183 -9.96 2.01 1.08
CA PHE A 183 -10.59 3.15 0.41
C PHE A 183 -10.05 4.53 0.86
N GLU A 184 -8.85 4.59 1.44
CA GLU A 184 -8.24 5.87 1.80
C GLU A 184 -7.96 6.72 0.55
N PRO A 185 -8.38 7.99 0.50
CA PRO A 185 -8.10 8.85 -0.64
C PRO A 185 -6.60 9.09 -0.85
N GLY A 186 -6.21 9.35 -2.11
CA GLY A 186 -4.85 9.74 -2.47
C GLY A 186 -4.31 10.91 -1.63
N GLU A 187 -3.03 10.91 -1.37
CA GLU A 187 -2.29 11.96 -0.68
C GLU A 187 -2.07 13.25 -1.51
N GLY A 188 -2.38 13.23 -2.82
CA GLY A 188 -2.36 14.38 -3.75
C GLY A 188 -0.98 14.68 -4.36
N ASN A 189 -0.04 13.74 -4.25
CA ASN A 189 1.32 13.84 -4.79
C ASN A 189 1.77 12.54 -5.48
N GLU A 190 0.84 11.68 -5.85
CA GLU A 190 1.04 10.35 -6.44
C GLU A 190 1.86 10.45 -7.72
N LEU A 191 1.53 11.42 -8.59
CA LEU A 191 2.20 11.65 -9.85
C LEU A 191 3.47 12.51 -9.74
N LYS A 192 3.80 13.03 -8.55
CA LYS A 192 5.00 13.85 -8.32
C LYS A 192 6.25 13.03 -8.01
N HIS A 193 6.09 11.75 -7.69
CA HIS A 193 7.19 10.83 -7.41
C HIS A 193 7.52 10.00 -8.64
N PRO A 194 8.79 9.57 -8.81
CA PRO A 194 9.12 8.61 -9.85
C PRO A 194 8.33 7.29 -9.67
N PRO A 195 8.16 6.49 -10.73
CA PRO A 195 7.62 5.14 -10.61
C PRO A 195 8.38 4.33 -9.54
N ARG A 196 7.66 3.47 -8.83
CA ARG A 196 8.26 2.52 -7.88
C ARG A 196 9.15 1.56 -8.64
N ASP A 197 10.30 1.22 -8.05
CA ASP A 197 11.12 0.11 -8.53
C ASP A 197 10.32 -1.21 -8.37
N PRO A 198 10.09 -1.98 -9.45
CA PRO A 198 9.42 -3.28 -9.37
C PRO A 198 10.02 -4.22 -8.32
N GLN A 199 11.33 -4.15 -8.08
CA GLN A 199 12.07 -4.97 -7.13
C GLN A 199 12.00 -4.47 -5.68
N GLU A 200 11.48 -3.27 -5.43
CA GLU A 200 11.35 -2.76 -4.07
C GLU A 200 10.40 -3.67 -3.26
N PRO A 201 10.84 -4.22 -2.11
CA PRO A 201 9.98 -5.05 -1.28
C PRO A 201 8.86 -4.21 -0.65
N ILE A 202 7.72 -4.84 -0.40
CA ILE A 202 6.63 -4.20 0.35
C ILE A 202 7.14 -3.76 1.73
N PHE A 203 7.82 -4.66 2.44
CA PHE A 203 8.47 -4.37 3.72
C PHE A 203 9.83 -3.68 3.52
N ASN A 204 9.80 -2.45 3.02
CA ASN A 204 10.98 -1.60 3.03
C ASN A 204 11.33 -1.15 4.45
N ARG A 205 12.51 -0.54 4.62
CA ARG A 205 13.03 -0.11 5.91
C ARG A 205 12.04 0.71 6.74
N ILE A 206 11.32 1.63 6.10
CA ILE A 206 10.32 2.48 6.78
C ILE A 206 9.19 1.62 7.35
N MET A 207 8.62 0.73 6.54
CA MET A 207 7.53 -0.13 6.99
C MET A 207 7.98 -1.03 8.16
N VAL A 208 9.16 -1.63 8.07
CA VAL A 208 9.70 -2.50 9.13
C VAL A 208 9.92 -1.72 10.43
N GLU A 209 10.55 -0.54 10.38
CA GLU A 209 10.75 0.31 11.55
C GLU A 209 9.39 0.68 12.19
N ARG A 210 8.40 1.05 11.38
CA ARG A 210 7.07 1.43 11.85
C ARG A 210 6.33 0.28 12.51
N VAL A 211 6.36 -0.91 11.90
CA VAL A 211 5.77 -2.15 12.44
C VAL A 211 6.41 -2.52 13.77
N ILE A 212 7.74 -2.49 13.87
CA ILE A 212 8.43 -2.87 15.10
C ILE A 212 8.08 -1.90 16.23
N VAL A 213 8.11 -0.60 15.97
CA VAL A 213 7.80 0.41 17.00
C VAL A 213 6.35 0.29 17.47
N SER A 214 5.38 0.18 16.56
CA SER A 214 3.98 0.02 16.94
C SER A 214 3.73 -1.29 17.70
N ALA A 215 4.29 -2.41 17.21
CA ALA A 215 4.13 -3.71 17.83
C ALA A 215 4.71 -3.78 19.24
N LEU A 216 5.91 -3.22 19.45
CA LEU A 216 6.54 -3.18 20.77
C LEU A 216 5.74 -2.31 21.73
N VAL A 217 5.28 -1.14 21.31
CA VAL A 217 4.50 -0.24 22.18
C VAL A 217 3.18 -0.91 22.58
N MET A 218 2.42 -1.41 21.62
CA MET A 218 1.12 -2.05 21.90
C MET A 218 1.29 -3.32 22.74
N GLY A 219 2.17 -4.24 22.31
CA GLY A 219 2.36 -5.54 22.96
C GLY A 219 2.98 -5.43 24.35
N VAL A 220 4.00 -4.57 24.55
CA VAL A 220 4.62 -4.38 25.87
C VAL A 220 3.65 -3.68 26.81
N MET A 221 2.93 -2.64 26.37
CA MET A 221 1.98 -1.96 27.26
C MET A 221 0.80 -2.86 27.64
N ALA A 222 0.26 -3.63 26.69
CA ALA A 222 -0.76 -4.63 26.99
C ALA A 222 -0.26 -5.66 28.00
N PHE A 223 0.98 -6.14 27.84
CA PHE A 223 1.60 -7.06 28.79
C PHE A 223 1.78 -6.46 30.18
N VAL A 224 2.29 -5.23 30.26
CA VAL A 224 2.50 -4.52 31.53
C VAL A 224 1.18 -4.32 32.27
N ILE A 225 0.11 -3.94 31.56
CA ILE A 225 -1.21 -3.78 32.17
C ILE A 225 -1.77 -5.12 32.64
N PHE A 226 -1.69 -6.17 31.81
CA PHE A 226 -2.14 -7.50 32.20
C PHE A 226 -1.42 -7.98 33.47
N ARG A 227 -0.09 -7.85 33.49
CA ARG A 227 0.74 -8.17 34.66
C ARG A 227 0.35 -7.34 35.89
N ALA A 228 0.23 -6.03 35.74
CA ALA A 228 -0.08 -5.13 36.84
C ALA A 228 -1.43 -5.47 37.50
N LEU A 229 -2.44 -5.81 36.71
CA LEU A 229 -3.74 -6.23 37.21
C LEU A 229 -3.64 -7.53 38.03
N LEU A 230 -2.90 -8.53 37.54
CA LEU A 230 -2.67 -9.77 38.29
C LEU A 230 -1.87 -9.54 39.58
N ASP A 231 -0.85 -8.69 39.53
CA ASP A 231 -0.02 -8.33 40.70
C ASP A 231 -0.85 -7.58 41.76
N LEU A 232 -1.91 -6.86 41.36
CA LEU A 232 -2.90 -6.24 42.25
C LEU A 232 -3.95 -7.23 42.79
N GLY A 233 -3.90 -8.50 42.38
CA GLY A 233 -4.84 -9.54 42.80
C GLY A 233 -6.19 -9.49 42.08
N ILE A 234 -6.29 -8.77 40.95
CA ILE A 234 -7.48 -8.78 40.10
C ILE A 234 -7.62 -10.15 39.45
N ASP A 235 -8.87 -10.61 39.30
CA ASP A 235 -9.17 -11.90 38.70
C ASP A 235 -8.66 -11.97 37.24
N ILE A 236 -8.26 -13.17 36.82
CA ILE A 236 -7.65 -13.39 35.51
C ILE A 236 -8.62 -13.01 34.38
N ASP A 237 -9.92 -13.28 34.54
CA ASP A 237 -10.90 -12.98 33.49
C ASP A 237 -11.17 -11.47 33.40
N GLU A 238 -11.11 -10.74 34.52
CA GLU A 238 -11.18 -9.28 34.53
C GLU A 238 -9.90 -8.63 33.94
N ALA A 239 -8.74 -9.20 34.20
CA ALA A 239 -7.48 -8.78 33.60
C ALA A 239 -7.47 -9.00 32.07
N ARG A 240 -8.01 -10.14 31.60
CA ARG A 240 -8.21 -10.44 30.16
C ARG A 240 -9.19 -9.45 29.52
N ASN A 241 -10.30 -9.16 30.18
CA ASN A 241 -11.30 -8.20 29.71
C ASN A 241 -10.70 -6.81 29.51
N SER A 242 -9.89 -6.35 30.47
CA SER A 242 -9.17 -5.08 30.41
C SER A 242 -8.12 -5.06 29.29
N THR A 243 -7.37 -6.16 29.14
CA THR A 243 -6.34 -6.32 28.10
C THR A 243 -6.97 -6.32 26.72
N LEU A 244 -8.10 -7.01 26.53
CA LEU A 244 -8.85 -7.01 25.27
C LEU A 244 -9.32 -5.60 24.91
N LEU A 245 -9.94 -4.89 25.86
CA LEU A 245 -10.39 -3.52 25.63
C LEU A 245 -9.22 -2.60 25.26
N LEU A 246 -8.08 -2.72 25.94
CA LEU A 246 -6.88 -1.97 25.61
C LEU A 246 -6.38 -2.26 24.19
N MET A 247 -6.37 -3.52 23.77
CA MET A 247 -6.00 -3.90 22.39
C MET A 247 -6.96 -3.30 21.36
N VAL A 248 -8.28 -3.34 21.59
CA VAL A 248 -9.27 -2.69 20.71
C VAL A 248 -9.01 -1.18 20.61
N LEU A 249 -8.71 -0.53 21.73
CA LEU A 249 -8.38 0.90 21.74
C LEU A 249 -7.07 1.20 21.01
N PHE A 250 -6.06 0.33 21.14
CA PHE A 250 -4.83 0.45 20.36
C PHE A 250 -5.09 0.35 18.86
N GLU A 251 -5.87 -0.62 18.40
CA GLU A 251 -6.25 -0.77 16.99
C GLU A 251 -6.96 0.49 16.47
N ASN A 252 -7.93 1.00 17.25
CA ASN A 252 -8.66 2.22 16.94
C ASN A 252 -7.75 3.45 16.83
N VAL A 253 -6.69 3.55 17.63
CA VAL A 253 -5.70 4.65 17.53
C VAL A 253 -4.71 4.38 16.39
N HIS A 254 -4.29 3.13 16.22
CA HIS A 254 -3.27 2.73 15.28
C HIS A 254 -3.73 2.89 13.83
N VAL A 255 -4.99 2.59 13.52
CA VAL A 255 -5.53 2.77 12.17
C VAL A 255 -5.36 4.20 11.65
N PHE A 256 -5.47 5.22 12.51
CA PHE A 256 -5.21 6.61 12.13
C PHE A 256 -3.72 6.90 11.90
N ASN A 257 -2.82 6.21 12.61
CA ASN A 257 -1.39 6.24 12.33
C ASN A 257 -1.06 5.60 10.97
N CYS A 258 -1.77 4.54 10.60
CA CYS A 258 -1.58 3.79 9.36
C CYS A 258 -2.07 4.54 8.11
N ARG A 259 -2.87 5.60 8.24
CA ARG A 259 -3.32 6.43 7.10
C ARG A 259 -2.18 7.03 6.28
N SER A 260 -0.99 7.18 6.87
CA SER A 260 0.24 7.53 6.16
C SER A 260 1.49 7.04 6.89
N GLU A 261 2.42 6.42 6.17
CA GLU A 261 3.71 5.96 6.69
C GLU A 261 4.65 7.14 7.06
N THR A 262 4.48 8.30 6.39
CA THR A 262 5.41 9.44 6.47
C THR A 262 4.77 10.74 6.95
N ARG A 263 3.48 10.98 6.65
CA ARG A 263 2.76 12.18 7.09
C ARG A 263 2.26 12.01 8.53
N SER A 264 2.17 13.15 9.20
CA SER A 264 1.68 13.25 10.58
C SER A 264 0.17 13.05 10.60
N ALA A 265 -0.33 12.20 11.51
CA ALA A 265 -1.75 11.98 11.75
C ALA A 265 -2.49 13.30 12.04
N PHE A 266 -1.86 14.26 12.73
CA PHE A 266 -2.43 15.57 13.03
C PHE A 266 -2.62 16.48 11.80
N ARG A 267 -1.95 16.18 10.69
CA ARG A 267 -2.13 16.90 9.42
C ARG A 267 -3.23 16.30 8.55
N HIS A 268 -3.68 15.09 8.87
CA HIS A 268 -4.76 14.45 8.14
C HIS A 268 -6.11 14.91 8.69
N ASN A 269 -7.00 15.34 7.79
CA ASN A 269 -8.38 15.53 8.14
C ASN A 269 -9.02 14.15 8.41
N LEU A 270 -9.57 13.95 9.62
CA LEU A 270 -10.27 12.73 10.01
C LEU A 270 -11.48 12.45 9.10
N LEU A 271 -12.16 13.50 8.62
CA LEU A 271 -13.33 13.40 7.77
C LEU A 271 -13.01 13.13 6.29
N ARG A 272 -11.72 13.12 5.92
CA ARG A 272 -11.33 12.83 4.53
C ARG A 272 -11.65 11.40 4.12
N ASN A 273 -11.59 10.47 5.07
CA ASN A 273 -12.04 9.10 4.90
C ASN A 273 -13.17 8.83 5.91
N PRO A 274 -14.43 9.17 5.57
CA PRO A 274 -15.56 8.97 6.47
C PRO A 274 -15.82 7.48 6.72
N LEU A 275 -15.52 6.61 5.76
CA LEU A 275 -15.65 5.16 5.92
C LEU A 275 -14.75 4.66 7.06
N LEU A 276 -13.51 5.16 7.15
CA LEU A 276 -12.60 4.83 8.24
C LEU A 276 -13.10 5.37 9.58
N LEU A 277 -13.48 6.64 9.64
CA LEU A 277 -13.93 7.24 10.90
C LEU A 277 -15.18 6.54 11.44
N PHE A 278 -16.22 6.41 10.62
CA PHE A 278 -17.46 5.76 11.03
C PHE A 278 -17.30 4.25 11.19
N GLY A 279 -16.42 3.62 10.40
CA GLY A 279 -16.04 2.21 10.55
C GLY A 279 -15.41 1.94 11.92
N THR A 280 -14.40 2.72 12.31
CA THR A 280 -13.75 2.63 13.63
C THR A 280 -14.75 2.88 14.77
N LEU A 281 -15.60 3.91 14.67
CA LEU A 281 -16.65 4.17 15.67
C LEU A 281 -17.67 3.03 15.75
N THR A 282 -18.02 2.43 14.62
CA THR A 282 -18.93 1.28 14.54
C THR A 282 -18.30 0.04 15.16
N ALA A 283 -17.04 -0.27 14.85
CA ALA A 283 -16.30 -1.36 15.46
C ALA A 283 -16.21 -1.20 16.99
N GLN A 284 -15.93 0.02 17.47
CA GLN A 284 -15.93 0.33 18.90
C GLN A 284 -17.32 0.15 19.53
N ALA A 285 -18.38 0.60 18.85
CA ALA A 285 -19.75 0.43 19.32
C ALA A 285 -20.18 -1.04 19.36
N ILE A 286 -19.76 -1.84 18.37
CA ILE A 286 -19.98 -3.29 18.34
C ILE A 286 -19.26 -3.95 19.52
N HIS A 287 -18.01 -3.58 19.80
CA HIS A 287 -17.27 -4.10 20.95
C HIS A 287 -17.93 -3.75 22.28
N ILE A 288 -18.36 -2.49 22.46
CA ILE A 288 -19.10 -2.07 23.66
C ILE A 288 -20.44 -2.85 23.75
N GLY A 289 -21.19 -2.94 22.65
CA GLY A 289 -22.46 -3.68 22.60
C GLY A 289 -22.30 -5.17 22.92
N ALA A 290 -21.18 -5.78 22.53
CA ALA A 290 -20.84 -7.17 22.85
C ALA A 290 -20.73 -7.41 24.36
N MET A 291 -20.25 -6.43 25.13
CA MET A 291 -20.16 -6.52 26.60
C MET A 291 -21.52 -6.57 27.30
N TYR A 292 -22.57 -6.03 26.67
CA TYR A 292 -23.93 -5.97 27.22
C TYR A 292 -24.88 -7.02 26.63
N THR A 293 -24.46 -7.73 25.57
CA THR A 293 -25.30 -8.72 24.90
C THR A 293 -25.01 -10.12 25.45
N PRO A 294 -25.96 -10.80 26.12
CA PRO A 294 -25.68 -12.02 26.89
C PRO A 294 -24.88 -13.10 26.15
N TRP A 295 -25.28 -13.43 24.92
CA TRP A 295 -24.61 -14.49 24.16
C TRP A 295 -23.21 -14.10 23.66
N LEU A 296 -22.98 -12.83 23.29
CA LEU A 296 -21.63 -12.37 22.89
C LEU A 296 -20.72 -12.29 24.11
N LYS A 297 -21.26 -11.80 25.23
CA LYS A 297 -20.55 -11.64 26.49
C LYS A 297 -19.99 -12.97 26.97
N ASP A 298 -20.82 -14.02 26.94
CA ASP A 298 -20.44 -15.37 27.36
C ASP A 298 -19.42 -16.00 26.41
N VAL A 299 -19.61 -15.81 25.09
CA VAL A 299 -18.69 -16.34 24.07
C VAL A 299 -17.31 -15.67 24.13
N LEU A 300 -17.27 -14.35 24.30
CA LEU A 300 -16.03 -13.58 24.33
C LEU A 300 -15.39 -13.55 25.73
N ALA A 301 -16.08 -14.06 26.76
CA ALA A 301 -15.71 -13.93 28.16
C ALA A 301 -15.37 -12.47 28.54
N VAL A 302 -16.26 -11.55 28.18
CA VAL A 302 -16.11 -10.10 28.44
C VAL A 302 -17.10 -9.60 29.47
N GLN A 303 -16.83 -8.45 30.06
CA GLN A 303 -17.70 -7.82 31.05
C GLN A 303 -17.77 -6.30 30.80
N PRO A 304 -18.88 -5.63 31.15
CA PRO A 304 -18.95 -4.17 31.14
C PRO A 304 -17.85 -3.56 32.00
N VAL A 305 -17.19 -2.54 31.46
CA VAL A 305 -16.10 -1.81 32.11
C VAL A 305 -16.60 -0.46 32.63
N SER A 306 -16.13 -0.04 33.80
CA SER A 306 -16.46 1.28 34.35
C SER A 306 -15.93 2.40 33.45
N ALA A 307 -16.59 3.56 33.49
CA ALA A 307 -16.17 4.70 32.67
C ALA A 307 -14.76 5.20 33.03
N GLU A 308 -14.38 5.17 34.31
CA GLU A 308 -13.04 5.54 34.76
C GLU A 308 -11.97 4.62 34.16
N HIS A 309 -12.14 3.30 34.30
CA HIS A 309 -11.18 2.33 33.75
C HIS A 309 -11.08 2.43 32.22
N TRP A 310 -12.20 2.66 31.55
CA TRP A 310 -12.22 2.89 30.10
C TRP A 310 -11.38 4.13 29.70
N LEU A 311 -11.49 5.24 30.45
CA LEU A 311 -10.71 6.45 30.21
C LEU A 311 -9.22 6.25 30.47
N GLU A 312 -8.85 5.46 31.49
CA GLU A 312 -7.45 5.11 31.77
C GLU A 312 -6.84 4.32 30.61
N LEU A 313 -7.55 3.29 30.12
CA LEU A 313 -7.10 2.50 28.98
C LEU A 313 -7.06 3.33 27.69
N LEU A 314 -8.00 4.26 27.48
CA LEU A 314 -7.94 5.18 26.35
C LEU A 314 -6.72 6.11 26.43
N ALA A 315 -6.41 6.64 27.61
CA ALA A 315 -5.22 7.49 27.80
C ALA A 315 -3.93 6.72 27.46
N LEU A 316 -3.85 5.45 27.88
CA LEU A 316 -2.75 4.56 27.51
C LEU A 316 -2.72 4.30 26.00
N ALA A 317 -3.86 4.04 25.37
CA ALA A 317 -3.94 3.84 23.92
C ALA A 317 -3.48 5.07 23.13
N LEU A 318 -3.84 6.28 23.59
CA LEU A 318 -3.41 7.54 22.97
C LEU A 318 -1.89 7.78 23.06
N SER A 319 -1.19 7.15 24.01
CA SER A 319 0.27 7.23 24.06
C SER A 319 0.93 6.62 22.82
N LEU A 320 0.30 5.63 22.17
CA LEU A 320 0.76 5.07 20.89
C LEU A 320 0.83 6.15 19.80
N LEU A 321 -0.18 7.01 19.72
CA LEU A 321 -0.19 8.14 18.78
C LEU A 321 1.00 9.06 19.01
N ALA A 322 1.30 9.38 20.28
CA ALA A 322 2.45 10.22 20.62
C ALA A 322 3.78 9.59 20.19
N VAL A 323 3.98 8.29 20.49
CA VAL A 323 5.22 7.58 20.11
C VAL A 323 5.38 7.52 18.59
N MET A 324 4.31 7.18 17.85
CA MET A 324 4.36 7.10 16.40
C MET A 324 4.62 8.46 15.75
N GLU A 325 4.04 9.53 16.28
CA GLU A 325 4.26 10.88 15.77
C GLU A 325 5.67 11.40 16.06
N LEU A 326 6.23 11.09 17.23
CA LEU A 326 7.64 11.36 17.53
C LEU A 326 8.55 10.60 16.57
N HIS A 327 8.30 9.31 16.35
CA HIS A 327 9.09 8.49 15.44
C HIS A 327 9.00 8.97 13.99
N LYS A 328 7.81 9.39 13.51
CA LYS A 328 7.63 10.06 12.21
C LYS A 328 8.37 11.39 12.13
N TRP A 329 8.35 12.19 13.19
CA TRP A 329 9.05 13.46 13.25
C TRP A 329 10.57 13.30 13.18
N PHE A 330 11.15 12.38 13.96
CA PHE A 330 12.57 12.06 13.90
C PHE A 330 12.98 11.59 12.51
N TRP A 331 12.21 10.68 11.91
CA TRP A 331 12.51 10.17 10.57
C TRP A 331 12.54 11.29 9.52
N ARG A 332 11.54 12.17 9.51
CA ARG A 332 11.51 13.33 8.60
C ARG A 332 12.67 14.30 8.81
N ARG A 333 13.07 14.54 10.06
CA ARG A 333 14.11 15.53 10.39
C ARG A 333 15.52 15.02 10.13
N PHE A 334 15.78 13.74 10.33
CA PHE A 334 17.14 13.20 10.30
C PHE A 334 17.43 12.30 9.10
N VAL A 335 16.45 11.58 8.55
CA VAL A 335 16.68 10.64 7.42
C VAL A 335 16.50 11.32 6.07
N LEU A 336 15.46 12.16 5.91
CA LEU A 336 15.28 12.94 4.67
C LEU A 336 16.34 14.04 4.53
N ALA A 337 16.78 14.63 5.65
CA ALA A 337 17.79 15.70 5.64
C ALA A 337 19.23 15.20 5.42
N SER A 338 19.51 13.93 5.75
CA SER A 338 20.84 13.33 5.57
C SER A 338 21.06 12.74 4.18
N GLY A 339 20.07 12.81 3.27
CA GLY A 339 20.21 12.29 1.91
C GLY A 339 20.41 10.79 1.82
N VAL A 340 20.19 10.04 2.91
CA VAL A 340 20.43 8.58 2.97
C VAL A 340 19.57 7.80 1.98
N THR A 341 18.43 8.35 1.54
CA THR A 341 17.60 7.78 0.46
C THR A 341 18.09 8.08 -0.96
N LYS A 342 19.10 8.93 -1.15
CA LYS A 342 19.78 9.07 -2.46
C LYS A 342 20.78 7.94 -2.70
N MET A 343 21.30 7.35 -1.62
CA MET A 343 22.37 6.34 -1.67
C MET A 343 21.85 4.90 -1.92
N GLU A 344 20.53 4.68 -1.81
CA GLU A 344 19.85 3.44 -2.21
C GLU A 344 19.24 3.54 -3.62
N ARG A 345 19.46 4.66 -4.33
CA ARG A 345 18.88 4.95 -5.67
C ARG A 345 19.95 5.19 -6.75
N GLU A 346 21.22 4.91 -6.46
CA GLU A 346 22.32 4.83 -7.43
C GLU A 346 22.82 3.38 -7.51
#